data_AF-A0A015UZY2-F1
#
_entry.id   AF-A0A015UZY2-F1
#
_cell.length_a   1.000
_cell.length_b   1.000
_cell.length_c   1.000
_cell.angle_alpha   90.00
_cell.angle_beta   90.00
_cell.angle_gamma   90.00
#
_symmetry.space_group_name_H-M   'P 1'
#
loop_
_entity.id
_entity.type
_entity.pdbx_description
1 polymer ?
#
loop_
_entity_poly.entity_id
_entity_poly.type
_entity_poly.pdbx_seq_one_letter_code
_entity_poly.pdbx_strand_id
1 'polypeptide(L)' 'MNESGKKVVVKTWSRASMISPDFVGHTVAVHNGNKFIPVYVTENMVGHKLGEFAPTRTFRGHAGNKKK' A
#
# COMPACT_ATOMS: atom_id res chain seq x y z
N MET A 1 4.11 17.13 8.14
CA MET A 1 4.32 16.87 6.70
C MET A 1 3.37 17.66 5.78
N ASN A 2 2.69 18.73 6.22
CA ASN A 2 1.96 19.64 5.33
C ASN A 2 1.56 20.93 6.08
N GLU A 3 2.43 21.95 6.13
CA GLU A 3 2.02 23.32 6.51
C GLU A 3 1.23 24.02 5.38
N SER A 4 1.28 23.48 4.16
CA SER A 4 0.70 24.09 2.95
C SER A 4 -0.53 23.38 2.38
N GLY A 5 -1.09 22.39 3.09
CA GLY A 5 -2.34 21.71 2.71
C GLY A 5 -2.29 20.91 1.39
N LYS A 6 -1.12 20.79 0.75
CA LYS A 6 -0.97 20.07 -0.53
C LYS A 6 -0.99 18.57 -0.27
N LYS A 7 -2.13 17.93 -0.60
CA LYS A 7 -2.28 16.46 -0.60
C LYS A 7 -1.51 15.86 -1.77
N VAL A 8 -0.19 15.86 -1.69
CA VAL A 8 0.69 15.22 -2.68
C VAL A 8 0.73 13.72 -2.39
N VAL A 9 0.45 12.92 -3.42
CA VAL A 9 0.63 11.46 -3.35
C VAL A 9 2.11 11.15 -3.33
N VAL A 10 2.62 10.68 -2.19
CA VAL A 10 4.03 10.32 -2.02
C VAL A 10 4.25 8.91 -2.57
N LYS A 11 5.14 8.77 -3.55
CA LYS A 11 5.56 7.48 -4.10
C LYS A 11 6.63 6.85 -3.21
N THR A 12 6.49 5.57 -2.89
CA THR A 12 7.47 4.82 -2.10
C THR A 12 7.74 3.43 -2.67
N TRP A 13 9.01 3.03 -2.61
CA TRP A 13 9.46 1.65 -2.86
C TRP A 13 9.68 0.87 -1.57
N SER A 14 9.76 1.57 -0.43
CA SER A 14 9.99 0.91 0.86
C SER A 14 8.69 0.29 1.37
N ARG A 15 8.55 -1.01 1.11
CA ARG A 15 7.45 -1.84 1.64
C ARG A 15 7.69 -2.29 3.08
N ALA A 16 8.92 -2.20 3.56
CA ALA A 16 9.32 -2.65 4.90
C ALA A 16 9.09 -1.59 5.98
N SER A 17 8.88 -0.33 5.60
CA SER A 17 8.63 0.78 6.53
C SER A 17 7.29 0.61 7.25
N MET A 18 7.32 0.89 8.55
CA MET A 18 6.15 0.91 9.42
C MET A 18 5.38 2.22 9.26
N ILE A 19 4.05 2.16 9.40
CA ILE A 19 3.17 3.32 9.36
C ILE A 19 3.20 4.01 10.73
N SER A 20 3.82 5.19 10.78
CA SER A 20 3.73 6.14 11.90
C SER A 20 2.34 6.79 11.97
N PRO A 21 1.81 7.13 13.17
CA PRO A 21 0.57 7.90 13.32
C PRO A 21 0.57 9.24 12.55
N ASP A 22 1.74 9.82 12.28
CA ASP A 22 1.85 11.07 11.51
C ASP A 22 1.38 10.94 10.05
N PHE A 23 1.29 9.71 9.53
CA PHE A 23 0.85 9.44 8.17
C PHE A 23 -0.67 9.29 8.04
N VAL A 24 -1.43 9.29 9.14
CA VAL A 24 -2.89 9.20 9.10
C VAL A 24 -3.47 10.35 8.26
N GLY A 25 -4.42 10.04 7.39
CA GLY A 25 -5.05 10.99 6.48
C GLY A 25 -4.24 11.32 5.22
N HIS A 26 -3.06 10.72 5.04
CA HIS A 26 -2.24 10.88 3.84
C HIS A 26 -2.40 9.70 2.88
N THR A 27 -2.20 9.96 1.58
CA THR A 27 -2.19 8.92 0.55
C THR A 27 -0.76 8.60 0.14
N VAL A 28 -0.37 7.34 0.32
CA VAL A 28 0.96 6.84 -0.03
C VAL A 28 0.83 5.87 -1.19
N ALA A 29 1.54 6.12 -2.28
CA ALA A 29 1.62 5.24 -3.43
C ALA A 29 2.72 4.20 -3.21
N VAL A 30 2.34 2.98 -2.85
CA VAL A 30 3.27 1.87 -2.53
C VAL A 30 3.55 1.03 -3.78
N HIS A 31 4.81 0.80 -4.10
CA HIS A 31 5.20 -0.05 -5.21
C HIS A 31 4.94 -1.53 -4.91
N ASN A 32 4.22 -2.23 -5.78
CA ASN A 32 3.91 -3.66 -5.61
C ASN A 32 4.78 -4.62 -6.47
N GLY A 33 5.80 -4.08 -7.16
CA GLY A 33 6.66 -4.84 -8.08
C GLY A 33 6.36 -4.59 -9.57
N ASN A 34 5.18 -4.04 -9.89
CA ASN A 34 4.79 -3.67 -11.25
C ASN A 34 4.27 -2.22 -11.31
N LYS A 35 3.38 -1.86 -10.37
CA LYS A 35 2.77 -0.53 -10.32
C LYS A 35 2.74 0.03 -8.91
N PHE A 36 2.50 1.34 -8.84
CA PHE A 36 2.21 2.02 -7.59
C PHE A 36 0.73 1.93 -7.26
N ILE A 37 0.41 1.40 -6.09
CA ILE A 37 -0.95 1.31 -5.57
C ILE A 37 -1.14 2.46 -4.58
N PRO A 38 -2.08 3.39 -4.81
CA PRO A 38 -2.40 4.44 -3.85
C PRO A 38 -3.13 3.82 -2.65
N VAL A 39 -2.53 3.93 -1.46
CA VAL A 39 -3.09 3.49 -0.19
C VAL A 39 -3.40 4.74 0.64
N TYR A 40 -4.67 4.90 1.01
CA TYR A 40 -5.09 5.93 1.95
C TYR A 40 -4.93 5.40 3.39
N VAL A 41 -4.14 6.10 4.20
CA VAL A 41 -3.78 5.62 5.54
C VAL A 41 -4.84 6.02 6.56
N THR A 42 -5.44 5.02 7.21
CA THR A 42 -6.36 5.18 8.35
C THR A 42 -5.68 4.85 9.67
N GLU A 43 -6.23 5.30 10.80
CA GLU A 43 -5.67 5.04 12.15
C GLU A 43 -5.47 3.56 12.45
N ASN A 44 -6.37 2.69 11.99
CA ASN A 44 -6.27 1.24 12.17
C ASN A 44 -5.06 0.60 11.47
N MET A 45 -4.35 1.33 10.60
CA MET A 45 -3.17 0.83 9.89
C MET A 45 -1.86 1.19 10.61
N VAL A 46 -1.91 1.99 11.68
CA VAL A 46 -0.73 2.37 12.45
C VAL A 46 -0.07 1.13 13.07
N GLY A 47 1.25 1.03 12.98
CA GLY A 47 2.02 -0.13 13.45
C GLY A 47 2.17 -1.27 12.44
N HIS A 48 1.41 -1.27 11.34
CA HIS A 48 1.58 -2.22 10.24
C HIS A 48 2.66 -1.76 9.25
N LYS A 49 3.11 -2.69 8.39
CA LYS A 49 4.04 -2.36 7.29
C LYS A 49 3.28 -1.96 6.03
N LEU A 50 3.81 -0.99 5.29
CA LEU A 50 3.22 -0.53 4.02
C LEU A 50 3.04 -1.65 2.99
N GLY A 51 3.90 -2.67 3.03
CA GLY A 51 3.84 -3.83 2.14
C GLY A 51 2.59 -4.70 2.30
N GLU A 52 1.93 -4.68 3.45
CA GLU A 52 0.72 -5.48 3.74
C GLU A 52 -0.47 -4.99 2.92
N PHE A 53 -0.51 -3.69 2.62
CA PHE A 53 -1.60 -3.05 1.88
C PHE A 53 -1.37 -3.03 0.36
N ALA A 54 -0.25 -3.58 -0.11
CA ALA A 54 0.12 -3.62 -1.53
C ALA A 54 0.46 -5.06 -1.97
N PRO A 55 -0.55 -5.83 -2.47
CA PRO A 55 -0.34 -7.22 -2.87
C PRO A 55 0.55 -7.31 -4.11
N THR A 56 1.51 -8.23 -4.07
CA THR A 56 2.52 -8.43 -5.12
C THR A 56 2.11 -9.47 -6.16
N ARG A 57 1.24 -10.42 -5.79
CA ARG A 57 0.75 -11.48 -6.67
C ARG A 57 -0.77 -11.53 -6.63
N THR A 58 -1.40 -11.64 -7.78
CA THR A 58 -2.84 -11.89 -7.89
C THR A 58 -3.08 -13.39 -7.90
N PHE A 59 -3.66 -13.91 -6.82
CA PHE A 59 -4.09 -15.30 -6.78
C PHE A 59 -5.36 -15.46 -7.60
N ARG A 60 -5.32 -16.26 -8.67
CA ARG A 60 -6.47 -16.51 -9.57
C ARG A 60 -7.26 -17.77 -9.22
N GLY A 61 -6.91 -18.45 -8.12
CA GLY A 61 -7.42 -19.76 -7.77
C GLY A 61 -6.36 -20.85 -7.93
N HIS A 62 -6.60 -22.01 -7.32
CA HIS A 62 -5.82 -23.19 -7.61
C HIS A 62 -6.06 -23.62 -9.06
N ALA A 63 -5.04 -24.14 -9.74
CA ALA A 63 -5.20 -24.77 -11.04
C ALA A 63 -6.03 -26.06 -10.85
N GLY A 64 -7.35 -25.90 -10.74
CA GLY A 64 -8.29 -27.01 -10.80
C GLY A 64 -8.12 -27.66 -12.16
N ASN A 65 -7.89 -28.97 -12.15
CA ASN A 65 -7.82 -29.81 -13.33
C ASN A 65 -9.15 -29.66 -14.09
N LYS A 66 -9.21 -28.68 -15.00
CA LYS A 66 -10.36 -28.44 -15.88
C LYS A 66 -10.31 -29.58 -16.89
N LYS A 67 -10.80 -30.76 -16.48
CA LYS A 67 -11.03 -31.88 -17.38
C LYS A 67 -11.95 -31.34 -18.47
N LYS A 68 -11.38 -31.28 -19.66
CA LYS A 68 -12.02 -30.86 -20.90
C LYS A 68 -13.13 -31.85 -21.26
#